data_AF-A0A7C2WK68-F1
#
_entry.id   AF-A0A7C2WK68-F1
#
_cell.length_a   1.000
_cell.length_b   1.000
_cell.length_c   1.000
_cell.angle_alpha   90.00
_cell.angle_beta   90.00
_cell.angle_gamma   90.00
#
_symmetry.space_group_name_H-M   'P 1'
#
loop_
_entity.id
_entity.type
_entity.pdbx_description
1 polymer ?
#
loop_
_entity_poly.entity_id
_entity_poly.type
_entity_poly.pdbx_seq_one_letter_code
_entity_poly.pdbx_strand_id
1 'polypeptide(L)'
;MRYEQRSRMPRSPSARRSAGASHRQWRVERMRLVTGGIMHETHTFASVPTTLDSFTVARGDQLWAYAGTNHSLGGVLDACRERGINLVPTLFAHATPSGLVEREAFESLLDELLMRIEAALPADGIVLTLHGAMVADGYPDAEAEVVRRVRAIIGPELPVTVTLDLHANIGPEM
;
A
#
# COMPACT_ATOMS: atom_id res chain seq x y z
N MET A 1 64.56 23.59 1.30
CA MET A 1 64.70 22.32 0.54
C MET A 1 63.37 22.08 -0.17
N ARG A 2 63.35 22.19 -1.50
CA ARG A 2 62.17 22.00 -2.35
C ARG A 2 61.82 20.51 -2.45
N TYR A 3 60.53 20.16 -2.47
CA TYR A 3 59.94 19.45 -3.61
C TYR A 3 58.40 19.43 -3.52
N GLU A 4 57.74 19.95 -4.55
CA GLU A 4 56.33 19.79 -4.85
C GLU A 4 56.05 18.36 -5.32
N GLN A 5 54.87 17.82 -5.04
CA GLN A 5 54.19 16.88 -5.94
C GLN A 5 52.68 16.89 -5.68
N ARG A 6 51.97 17.69 -6.47
CA ARG A 6 50.50 17.62 -6.62
C ARG A 6 50.17 16.47 -7.57
N SER A 7 49.67 15.36 -7.03
CA SER A 7 49.05 14.30 -7.85
C SER A 7 47.71 14.78 -8.37
N ARG A 8 47.60 14.94 -9.70
CA ARG A 8 46.35 15.20 -10.42
C ARG A 8 45.56 13.89 -10.51
N MET A 9 44.39 13.84 -9.88
CA MET A 9 43.43 12.76 -10.09
C MET A 9 42.89 12.78 -11.53
N PRO A 10 42.72 11.64 -12.20
CA PRO A 10 42.11 11.57 -13.52
C PRO A 10 40.61 11.90 -13.44
N ARG A 11 40.14 12.73 -14.37
CA ARG A 11 38.73 13.10 -14.53
C ARG A 11 37.92 11.88 -14.95
N SER A 12 36.81 11.64 -14.25
CA SER A 12 35.80 10.61 -14.51
C SER A 12 35.31 10.59 -15.97
N PRO A 13 35.03 9.41 -16.56
CA PRO A 13 34.40 9.31 -17.86
C PRO A 13 32.95 9.80 -17.77
N SER A 14 32.55 10.65 -18.72
CA SER A 14 31.17 11.11 -18.87
C SER A 14 30.23 9.93 -19.11
N ALA A 15 29.35 9.67 -18.15
CA ALA A 15 28.25 8.74 -18.31
C ALA A 15 27.34 9.23 -19.45
N ARG A 16 27.24 8.43 -20.51
CA ARG A 16 26.27 8.61 -21.59
C ARG A 16 24.88 8.68 -20.97
N ARG A 17 24.18 9.80 -21.20
CA ARG A 17 22.75 9.91 -20.90
C ARG A 17 22.02 8.87 -21.76
N SER A 18 21.48 7.85 -21.12
CA SER A 18 20.50 6.96 -21.75
C SER A 18 19.25 7.77 -22.09
N ALA A 19 18.77 7.58 -23.31
CA ALA A 19 17.55 8.19 -23.81
C ALA A 19 16.32 7.46 -23.24
N GLY A 20 15.30 8.23 -22.83
CA GLY A 20 13.90 7.82 -22.99
C GLY A 20 13.21 7.13 -21.82
N ALA A 21 13.17 7.74 -20.64
CA ALA A 21 11.99 7.62 -19.77
C ALA A 21 11.31 9.00 -19.77
N SER A 22 10.13 9.13 -20.38
CA SER A 22 9.38 10.37 -20.30
C SER A 22 8.96 10.57 -18.85
N HIS A 23 9.66 11.43 -18.12
CA HIS A 23 9.22 11.88 -16.81
C HIS A 23 7.87 12.57 -16.99
N ARG A 24 6.78 11.85 -16.69
CA ARG A 24 5.45 12.44 -16.64
C ARG A 24 5.52 13.53 -15.57
N GLN A 25 5.38 14.78 -15.97
CA GLN A 25 5.38 15.88 -15.01
C GLN A 25 4.05 15.84 -14.26
N TRP A 26 4.06 15.24 -13.08
CA TRP A 26 2.88 15.12 -12.22
C TRP A 26 2.46 16.51 -11.76
N ARG A 27 1.28 16.96 -12.18
CA ARG A 27 0.60 18.07 -11.52
C ARG A 27 -0.20 17.46 -10.38
N VAL A 28 0.30 17.61 -9.16
CA VAL A 28 -0.25 17.00 -7.93
C VAL A 28 -1.75 17.23 -7.79
N GLU A 29 -2.20 18.43 -8.09
CA GLU A 29 -3.59 18.88 -7.99
C GLU A 29 -4.52 18.29 -9.07
N ARG A 30 -3.98 17.49 -9.99
CA ARG A 30 -4.73 16.72 -10.99
C ARG A 30 -4.60 15.21 -10.81
N MET A 31 -3.85 14.74 -9.81
CA MET A 31 -3.68 13.31 -9.58
C MET A 31 -4.97 12.71 -9.03
N ARG A 32 -5.34 11.55 -9.56
CA ARG A 32 -6.42 10.71 -9.04
C ARG A 32 -5.83 9.46 -8.41
N LEU A 33 -5.95 9.32 -7.10
CA LEU A 33 -5.47 8.14 -6.37
C LEU A 33 -6.64 7.31 -5.86
N VAL A 34 -6.43 6.01 -5.69
CA VAL A 34 -7.37 5.09 -5.05
C VAL A 34 -6.78 4.63 -3.73
N THR A 35 -7.59 4.51 -2.67
CA THR A 35 -7.12 3.98 -1.38
C THR A 35 -8.07 2.96 -0.78
N GLY A 36 -7.51 1.96 -0.10
CA GLY A 36 -8.22 0.94 0.65
C GLY A 36 -7.25 -0.01 1.34
N GLY A 37 -7.77 -1.05 2.00
CA GLY A 37 -6.94 -2.07 2.62
C GLY A 37 -7.67 -2.96 3.62
N ILE A 38 -6.96 -4.00 4.05
CA ILE A 38 -7.39 -4.93 5.10
C ILE A 38 -6.25 -4.96 6.11
N MET A 39 -6.56 -4.69 7.38
CA MET A 39 -5.56 -4.52 8.43
C MET A 39 -5.87 -5.44 9.61
N HIS A 40 -4.96 -6.38 9.88
CA HIS A 40 -5.01 -7.27 11.03
C HIS A 40 -3.60 -7.77 11.36
N GLU A 41 -3.38 -8.08 12.63
CA GLU A 41 -2.14 -8.73 13.09
C GLU A 41 -2.49 -10.11 13.64
N THR A 42 -1.89 -11.15 13.06
CA THR A 42 -2.21 -12.53 13.44
C THR A 42 -1.22 -13.08 14.46
N HIS A 43 -1.77 -13.58 15.58
CA HIS A 43 -1.08 -14.51 16.46
C HIS A 43 -1.45 -15.95 16.09
N THR A 44 -0.57 -16.63 15.35
CA THR A 44 -0.82 -17.97 14.79
C THR A 44 -0.97 -19.10 15.84
N PHE A 45 -0.58 -18.87 17.10
CA PHE A 45 -0.80 -19.83 18.20
C PHE A 45 -2.09 -19.58 18.99
N ALA A 46 -2.83 -18.52 18.69
CA ALA A 46 -4.12 -18.26 19.34
C ALA A 46 -5.19 -19.24 18.84
N SER A 47 -6.02 -19.75 19.76
CA SER A 47 -7.03 -20.77 19.48
C SER A 47 -8.35 -20.21 18.92
N VAL A 48 -8.60 -18.92 19.05
CA VAL A 48 -9.81 -18.27 18.57
C VAL A 48 -9.51 -17.61 17.21
N PRO A 49 -10.12 -18.07 16.11
CA PRO A 49 -9.92 -17.49 14.80
C PRO A 49 -10.57 -16.10 14.70
N THR A 50 -10.11 -15.32 13.74
CA THR A 50 -10.67 -14.01 13.40
C THR A 50 -11.69 -14.19 12.28
N THR A 51 -12.97 -14.08 12.62
CA THR A 51 -14.10 -14.22 11.68
C THR A 51 -14.40 -12.88 10.99
N LEU A 52 -15.27 -12.89 9.99
CA LEU A 52 -15.71 -11.67 9.31
C LEU A 52 -16.34 -10.65 10.27
N ASP A 53 -17.11 -11.10 11.25
CA ASP A 53 -17.76 -10.26 12.26
C ASP A 53 -16.75 -9.55 13.20
N SER A 54 -15.49 -9.99 13.20
CA SER A 54 -14.42 -9.34 13.97
C SER A 54 -13.95 -8.04 13.32
N PHE A 55 -14.26 -7.82 12.04
CA PHE A 55 -13.83 -6.64 11.29
C PHE A 55 -14.82 -5.49 11.39
N THR A 56 -14.30 -4.31 11.71
CA THR A 56 -14.99 -3.05 11.43
C THR A 56 -14.68 -2.63 10.00
N VAL A 57 -15.72 -2.43 9.18
CA VAL A 57 -15.57 -2.15 7.75
C VAL A 57 -16.14 -0.79 7.39
N ALA A 58 -15.28 0.11 6.90
CA ALA A 58 -15.66 1.37 6.28
C ALA A 58 -15.65 1.23 4.76
N ARG A 59 -16.65 1.82 4.09
CA ARG A 59 -16.84 1.77 2.64
C ARG A 59 -17.02 3.17 2.05
N GLY A 60 -16.36 3.44 0.93
CA GLY A 60 -16.44 4.71 0.22
C GLY A 60 -16.13 5.88 1.16
N ASP A 61 -17.02 6.87 1.18
CA ASP A 61 -16.81 8.06 1.99
C ASP A 61 -16.77 7.81 3.52
N GLN A 62 -17.18 6.62 3.99
CA GLN A 62 -17.01 6.26 5.41
C GLN A 62 -15.54 6.23 5.83
N LEU A 63 -14.60 6.01 4.89
CA LEU A 63 -13.16 6.05 5.19
C LEU A 63 -12.73 7.43 5.71
N TRP A 64 -13.44 8.52 5.36
CA TRP A 64 -13.11 9.86 5.87
C TRP A 64 -13.26 10.01 7.38
N ALA A 65 -13.92 9.07 8.07
CA ALA A 65 -13.95 9.02 9.52
C ALA A 65 -12.55 8.83 10.16
N TYR A 66 -11.55 8.36 9.39
CA TYR A 66 -10.17 8.22 9.85
C TYR A 66 -9.32 9.49 9.65
N ALA A 67 -9.82 10.51 8.94
CA ALA A 67 -9.09 11.76 8.76
C ALA A 67 -8.84 12.47 10.10
N GLY A 68 -7.66 13.03 10.30
CA GLY A 68 -7.24 13.65 11.56
C GLY A 68 -6.95 12.66 12.70
N THR A 69 -6.92 11.36 12.43
CA THR A 69 -6.52 10.33 13.40
C THR A 69 -5.04 9.96 13.23
N ASN A 70 -4.45 9.32 14.23
CA ASN A 70 -3.10 8.74 14.13
C ASN A 70 -3.06 7.39 13.41
N HIS A 71 -4.11 7.06 12.65
CA HIS A 71 -4.13 5.86 11.83
C HIS A 71 -3.36 6.10 10.52
N SER A 72 -2.67 5.07 9.99
CA SER A 72 -1.94 5.19 8.72
C SER A 72 -2.84 5.67 7.56
N LEU A 73 -4.04 5.08 7.44
CA LEU A 73 -5.10 5.58 6.55
C LEU A 73 -5.41 7.07 6.76
N GLY A 74 -5.52 7.54 8.01
CA GLY A 74 -5.76 8.96 8.33
C GLY A 74 -4.70 9.87 7.71
N GLY A 75 -3.42 9.49 7.83
CA GLY A 75 -2.32 10.20 7.18
C GLY A 75 -2.42 10.24 5.65
N VAL A 76 -2.87 9.16 5.01
CA VAL A 76 -3.11 9.13 3.54
C VAL A 76 -4.22 10.12 3.16
N LEU A 77 -5.34 10.09 3.89
CA LEU A 77 -6.49 10.96 3.66
C LEU A 77 -6.11 12.44 3.82
N ASP A 78 -5.44 12.78 4.91
CA ASP A 78 -5.04 14.15 5.21
C ASP A 78 -4.02 14.67 4.19
N ALA A 79 -3.00 13.88 3.87
CA ALA A 79 -2.00 14.27 2.88
C ALA A 79 -2.59 14.50 1.48
N CYS A 80 -3.57 13.69 1.07
CA CYS A 80 -4.25 13.89 -0.21
C CYS A 80 -5.10 15.17 -0.20
N ARG A 81 -5.84 15.40 0.90
CA ARG A 81 -6.66 16.61 1.07
C ARG A 81 -5.82 17.88 1.06
N GLU A 82 -4.73 17.93 1.81
CA GLU A 82 -3.82 19.07 1.88
C GLU A 82 -3.18 19.41 0.54
N ARG A 83 -2.95 18.39 -0.30
CA ARG A 83 -2.30 18.53 -1.62
C ARG A 83 -3.28 18.70 -2.77
N GLY A 84 -4.58 18.71 -2.50
CA GLY A 84 -5.61 18.79 -3.54
C GLY A 84 -5.63 17.57 -4.49
N ILE A 85 -5.19 16.41 -4.01
CA ILE A 85 -5.23 15.15 -4.77
C ILE A 85 -6.67 14.62 -4.75
N ASN A 86 -7.18 14.20 -5.91
CA ASN A 86 -8.48 13.56 -6.02
C ASN A 86 -8.39 12.10 -5.53
N LEU A 87 -8.69 11.87 -4.25
CA LEU A 87 -8.64 10.56 -3.63
C LEU A 87 -10.00 9.85 -3.71
N VAL A 88 -9.99 8.61 -4.21
CA VAL A 88 -11.16 7.74 -4.27
C VAL A 88 -11.05 6.67 -3.17
N PRO A 89 -11.79 6.80 -2.07
CA PRO A 89 -11.81 5.79 -1.02
C PRO A 89 -12.63 4.56 -1.45
N THR A 90 -12.13 3.35 -1.20
CA THR A 90 -12.80 2.09 -1.56
C THR A 90 -13.35 1.36 -0.34
N LEU A 91 -12.53 0.54 0.31
CA LEU A 91 -12.86 -0.25 1.49
C LEU A 91 -11.66 -0.24 2.41
N PHE A 92 -11.92 -0.01 3.69
CA PHE A 92 -10.94 -0.26 4.74
C PHE A 92 -11.58 -1.15 5.80
N ALA A 93 -11.03 -2.35 5.97
CA ALA A 93 -11.45 -3.29 7.01
C ALA A 93 -10.33 -3.43 8.03
N HIS A 94 -10.66 -3.33 9.31
CA HIS A 94 -9.69 -3.58 10.38
C HIS A 94 -10.29 -4.41 11.51
N ALA A 95 -9.46 -5.27 12.09
CA ALA A 95 -9.78 -6.04 13.28
C ALA A 95 -8.65 -5.87 14.31
N THR A 96 -8.99 -5.98 15.59
CA THR A 96 -8.01 -6.03 16.67
C THR A 96 -7.12 -7.27 16.52
N PRO A 97 -5.83 -7.24 16.90
CA PRO A 97 -4.95 -8.41 16.84
C PRO A 97 -5.54 -9.64 17.52
N SER A 98 -5.51 -10.79 16.84
CA SER A 98 -6.14 -12.04 17.29
C SER A 98 -5.61 -13.26 16.50
N GLY A 99 -6.30 -14.40 16.56
CA GLY A 99 -5.87 -15.62 15.87
C GLY A 99 -6.02 -15.55 14.34
N LEU A 100 -5.76 -16.69 13.69
CA LEU A 100 -5.78 -16.82 12.24
C LEU A 100 -7.07 -16.25 11.63
N VAL A 101 -6.95 -15.41 10.60
CA VAL A 101 -8.12 -14.94 9.85
C VAL A 101 -8.73 -16.10 9.08
N GLU A 102 -10.03 -16.30 9.22
CA GLU A 102 -10.72 -17.34 8.46
C GLU A 102 -10.63 -17.05 6.97
N ARG A 103 -10.44 -18.10 6.16
CA ARG A 103 -10.35 -17.98 4.71
C ARG A 103 -11.53 -17.20 4.13
N GLU A 104 -12.75 -17.55 4.54
CA GLU A 104 -13.97 -16.91 4.04
C GLU A 104 -14.01 -15.40 4.36
N ALA A 105 -13.56 -15.00 5.56
CA ALA A 105 -13.47 -13.61 5.95
C ALA A 105 -12.46 -12.84 5.07
N PHE A 106 -11.26 -13.40 4.90
CA PHE A 106 -10.22 -12.79 4.06
C PHE A 106 -10.66 -12.67 2.60
N GLU A 107 -11.16 -13.75 2.00
CA GLU A 107 -11.61 -13.76 0.60
C GLU A 107 -12.77 -12.78 0.39
N SER A 108 -13.75 -12.74 1.28
CA SER A 108 -14.89 -11.83 1.17
C SER A 108 -14.46 -10.36 1.19
N LEU A 109 -13.55 -10.00 2.10
CA LEU A 109 -13.03 -8.64 2.20
C LEU A 109 -12.14 -8.27 1.02
N LEU A 110 -11.29 -9.21 0.56
CA LEU A 110 -10.41 -8.99 -0.58
C LEU A 110 -11.21 -8.85 -1.87
N ASP A 111 -12.19 -9.70 -2.12
CA ASP A 111 -13.06 -9.60 -3.29
C ASP A 111 -13.83 -8.28 -3.32
N GLU A 112 -14.36 -7.82 -2.17
CA GLU A 112 -15.01 -6.51 -2.10
C GLU A 112 -14.02 -5.36 -2.36
N LEU A 113 -12.81 -5.42 -1.79
CA LEU A 113 -11.77 -4.43 -2.03
C LEU A 113 -11.39 -4.35 -3.52
N LEU A 114 -11.18 -5.50 -4.17
CA LEU A 114 -10.80 -5.62 -5.57
C LEU A 114 -11.88 -5.07 -6.50
N MET A 115 -13.15 -5.45 -6.29
CA MET A 115 -14.29 -4.94 -7.04
C MET A 115 -14.37 -3.40 -6.97
N ARG A 116 -14.17 -2.83 -5.78
CA ARG A 116 -14.22 -1.37 -5.59
C ARG A 116 -13.02 -0.66 -6.22
N ILE A 117 -11.84 -1.27 -6.17
CA ILE A 117 -10.65 -0.75 -6.86
C ILE A 117 -10.89 -0.73 -8.38
N GLU A 118 -11.39 -1.83 -8.94
CA GLU A 118 -11.68 -1.93 -10.38
C GLU A 118 -12.70 -0.86 -10.82
N ALA A 119 -13.78 -0.68 -10.05
CA ALA A 119 -14.79 0.35 -10.32
C ALA A 119 -14.26 1.80 -10.18
N ALA A 120 -13.15 2.01 -9.46
CA ALA A 120 -12.55 3.32 -9.26
C ALA A 120 -11.59 3.74 -10.39
N LEU A 121 -11.19 2.81 -11.26
CA LEU A 121 -10.32 3.06 -12.40
C LEU A 121 -11.00 3.94 -13.48
N PRO A 122 -10.25 4.72 -14.26
CA PRO A 122 -8.79 4.88 -14.23
C PRO A 122 -8.29 5.71 -13.03
N ALA A 123 -7.03 5.48 -12.64
CA ALA A 123 -6.33 6.21 -11.60
C ALA A 123 -4.85 6.41 -11.98
N ASP A 124 -4.16 7.31 -11.29
CA ASP A 124 -2.73 7.57 -11.42
C ASP A 124 -1.88 6.73 -10.44
N GLY A 125 -2.53 6.13 -9.43
CA GLY A 125 -1.88 5.22 -8.48
C GLY A 125 -2.84 4.70 -7.41
N ILE A 126 -2.39 3.71 -6.65
CA ILE A 126 -3.12 3.12 -5.53
C ILE A 126 -2.29 3.23 -4.25
N VAL A 127 -2.93 3.58 -3.14
CA VAL A 127 -2.33 3.56 -1.80
C VAL A 127 -3.08 2.55 -0.94
N LEU A 128 -2.45 1.41 -0.68
CA LEU A 128 -2.98 0.37 0.18
C LEU A 128 -2.51 0.61 1.63
N THR A 129 -3.44 0.56 2.58
CA THR A 129 -3.12 0.58 4.01
C THR A 129 -3.30 -0.83 4.58
N LEU A 130 -2.18 -1.51 4.80
CA LEU A 130 -2.13 -2.88 5.32
C LEU A 130 -1.39 -2.90 6.67
N HIS A 131 -1.49 -4.00 7.42
CA HIS A 131 -0.69 -4.16 8.63
C HIS A 131 0.73 -4.62 8.29
N GLY A 132 0.83 -5.70 7.52
CA GLY A 132 2.06 -6.40 7.17
C GLY A 132 2.29 -7.68 7.98
N ALA A 133 1.36 -8.09 8.84
CA ALA A 133 1.50 -9.30 9.67
C ALA A 133 0.20 -10.12 9.71
N MET A 134 -0.65 -9.98 8.71
CA MET A 134 -1.88 -10.76 8.60
C MET A 134 -1.56 -12.14 8.03
N VAL A 135 -1.98 -13.15 8.78
CA VAL A 135 -2.02 -14.54 8.31
C VAL A 135 -3.48 -14.97 8.27
N ALA A 136 -3.93 -15.42 7.10
CA ALA A 136 -5.23 -16.02 6.91
C ALA A 136 -5.10 -17.50 6.57
N ASP A 137 -6.15 -18.29 6.77
CA ASP A 137 -6.15 -19.71 6.40
C ASP A 137 -5.91 -19.86 4.89
N GLY A 138 -4.78 -20.50 4.55
CA GLY A 138 -4.28 -20.67 3.18
C GLY A 138 -3.38 -19.56 2.67
N TYR A 139 -3.21 -18.49 3.44
CA TYR A 139 -2.47 -17.29 3.06
C TYR A 139 -1.46 -16.94 4.16
N PRO A 140 -0.25 -17.53 4.11
CA PRO A 140 0.78 -17.29 5.12
C PRO A 140 1.32 -15.84 5.09
N ASP A 141 1.22 -15.19 3.93
CA ASP A 141 1.48 -13.76 3.72
C ASP A 141 0.24 -13.20 3.02
N ALA A 142 -0.71 -12.72 3.80
CA ALA A 142 -1.98 -12.25 3.27
C ALA A 142 -1.83 -10.90 2.55
N GLU A 143 -0.90 -10.06 2.99
CA GLU A 143 -0.57 -8.79 2.34
C GLU A 143 0.00 -8.98 0.94
N ALA A 144 0.93 -9.92 0.74
CA ALA A 144 1.43 -10.27 -0.59
C ALA A 144 0.29 -10.71 -1.52
N GLU A 145 -0.66 -11.50 -1.01
CA GLU A 145 -1.82 -11.91 -1.79
C GLU A 145 -2.73 -10.73 -2.18
N VAL A 146 -2.95 -9.77 -1.27
CA VAL A 146 -3.67 -8.52 -1.59
C VAL A 146 -2.96 -7.78 -2.72
N VAL A 147 -1.65 -7.55 -2.59
CA VAL A 147 -0.87 -6.81 -3.59
C VAL A 147 -0.87 -7.56 -4.94
N ARG A 148 -0.69 -8.88 -4.93
CA ARG A 148 -0.71 -9.73 -6.12
C ARG A 148 -2.04 -9.64 -6.87
N ARG A 149 -3.18 -9.73 -6.17
CA ARG A 149 -4.51 -9.61 -6.81
C ARG A 149 -4.81 -8.20 -7.28
N VAL A 150 -4.40 -7.17 -6.53
CA VAL A 150 -4.49 -5.78 -7.00
C VAL A 150 -3.67 -5.59 -8.28
N ARG A 151 -2.46 -6.14 -8.36
CA ARG A 151 -1.61 -6.12 -9.57
C ARG A 151 -2.27 -6.78 -10.77
N ALA A 152 -2.97 -7.89 -10.56
CA ALA A 152 -3.66 -8.59 -11.63
C ALA A 152 -4.75 -7.71 -12.30
N ILE A 153 -5.37 -6.80 -11.55
CA ILE A 153 -6.40 -5.89 -12.05
C ILE A 153 -5.78 -4.69 -12.78
N ILE A 154 -4.76 -4.07 -12.18
CA ILE A 154 -4.26 -2.76 -12.65
C ILE A 154 -3.05 -2.83 -13.58
N GLY A 155 -2.49 -4.03 -13.76
CA GLY A 155 -1.28 -4.26 -14.55
C GLY A 155 0.01 -3.82 -13.84
N PRO A 156 1.17 -3.96 -14.52
CA PRO A 156 2.48 -3.74 -13.91
C PRO A 156 2.88 -2.27 -13.78
N GLU A 157 2.31 -1.38 -14.60
CA GLU A 157 2.79 0.00 -14.74
C GLU A 157 2.21 0.98 -13.71
N LEU A 158 0.97 0.74 -13.25
CA LEU A 158 0.30 1.67 -12.33
C LEU A 158 0.98 1.61 -10.95
N PRO A 159 1.49 2.71 -10.36
CA PRO A 159 2.13 2.64 -9.04
C PRO A 159 1.18 2.14 -7.93
N VAL A 160 1.68 1.26 -7.05
CA VAL A 160 1.04 0.90 -5.77
C VAL A 160 2.03 1.26 -4.68
N THR A 161 1.55 2.02 -3.71
CA THR A 161 2.23 2.24 -2.43
C THR A 161 1.50 1.42 -1.38
N VAL A 162 2.25 0.77 -0.50
CA VAL A 162 1.70 0.07 0.66
C VAL A 162 2.25 0.74 1.91
N THR A 163 1.37 1.11 2.84
CA THR A 163 1.79 1.47 4.20
C THR A 163 1.72 0.23 5.08
N LEU A 164 2.76 0.06 5.91
CA LEU A 164 2.95 -1.11 6.78
C LEU A 164 3.34 -0.65 8.19
N ASP A 165 3.02 -1.49 9.17
CA ASP A 165 3.47 -1.35 10.55
C ASP A 165 4.95 -1.78 10.70
N LEU A 166 5.62 -1.30 11.74
CA LEU A 166 7.00 -1.66 12.03
C LEU A 166 7.19 -3.15 12.36
N HIS A 167 6.12 -3.84 12.77
CA HIS A 167 6.09 -5.28 13.04
C HIS A 167 5.77 -6.12 11.80
N ALA A 168 5.72 -5.51 10.62
CA ALA A 168 5.44 -6.24 9.38
C ALA A 168 6.46 -7.36 9.10
N ASN A 169 5.94 -8.51 8.67
CA ASN A 169 6.67 -9.66 8.15
C ASN A 169 6.86 -9.52 6.64
N ILE A 170 7.84 -8.72 6.21
CA ILE A 170 8.02 -8.38 4.79
C ILE A 170 8.76 -9.51 4.06
N GLY A 171 8.03 -10.23 3.20
CA GLY A 171 8.58 -11.24 2.28
C GLY A 171 9.06 -10.65 0.93
N PRO A 172 9.79 -11.44 0.11
CA PRO A 172 10.27 -11.00 -1.20
C PRO A 172 9.17 -10.84 -2.27
N GLU A 173 7.97 -11.36 -2.03
CA GLU A 173 6.82 -11.27 -2.94
C GLU A 173 6.03 -9.96 -2.80
N MET A 174 6.34 -9.16 -1.76
CA MET A 174 5.82 -7.79 -1.53
C MET A 174 6.63 -6.74 -2.30
#